data_AF-A0A8T1B4V0-F1
#
_entry.id   AF-A0A8T1B4V0-F1
#
_cell.length_a   1.000
_cell.length_b   1.000
_cell.length_c   1.000
_cell.angle_alpha   90.00
_cell.angle_beta   90.00
_cell.angle_gamma   90.00
#
_symmetry.space_group_name_H-M   'P 1'
#
loop_
_entity.id
_entity.type
_entity.pdbx_description
1 polymer ?
#
loop_
_entity_poly.entity_id
_entity_poly.type
_entity_poly.pdbx_seq_one_letter_code
_entity_poly.pdbx_strand_id
1 'polypeptide(L)'
;MPFRFLYHKDLQNVETTDDTIIESFGMELHAKGTQADYGVKQIVRRYVEENRVVIVWRSYIDPVSFAGKPVYGAQFQEKGYLVVRRPRAMSTRFALLQTCYLISPALPIRSLSDERSVTDD
;
A
#
# COMPACT_ATOMS: atom_id res chain seq x y z
N MET A 1 9.08 -9.90 -14.56
CA MET A 1 8.19 -9.89 -13.38
C MET A 1 8.41 -8.57 -12.64
N PRO A 2 7.35 -7.84 -12.22
CA PRO A 2 7.53 -6.70 -11.33
C PRO A 2 8.03 -7.19 -9.97
N PHE A 3 8.98 -6.48 -9.37
CA PHE A 3 9.41 -6.73 -7.99
C PHE A 3 9.37 -5.43 -7.21
N ARG A 4 9.14 -5.55 -5.91
CA ARG A 4 9.07 -4.44 -4.97
C ARG A 4 10.20 -4.58 -3.97
N PHE A 5 10.92 -3.49 -3.75
CA PHE A 5 11.81 -3.37 -2.60
C PHE A 5 11.12 -2.49 -1.57
N LEU A 6 10.97 -3.02 -0.38
CA LEU A 6 10.55 -2.25 0.77
C LEU A 6 11.83 -1.80 1.45
N TYR A 7 12.03 -0.50 1.57
CA TYR A 7 13.15 0.04 2.33
C TYR A 7 12.59 0.98 3.40
N HIS A 8 12.98 0.71 4.64
CA HIS A 8 12.62 1.59 5.74
C HIS A 8 13.57 2.79 5.70
N LYS A 9 13.15 3.86 5.01
CA LYS A 9 13.95 5.09 4.94
C LYS A 9 13.99 5.80 6.28
N ASP A 10 12.93 5.69 7.09
CA ASP A 10 12.87 6.26 8.44
C ASP A 10 11.80 5.52 9.28
N LEU A 11 12.22 4.86 10.36
CA LEU A 11 11.35 4.39 11.44
C LEU A 11 10.85 5.60 12.24
N GLN A 12 10.11 6.52 11.63
CA GLN A 12 9.70 7.71 12.38
C GLN A 12 8.55 7.43 13.35
N ASN A 13 7.68 6.44 13.11
CA ASN A 13 6.63 6.02 14.05
C ASN A 13 6.15 4.60 13.73
N VAL A 14 6.75 3.60 14.38
CA VAL A 14 6.15 2.26 14.46
C VAL A 14 5.52 2.12 15.84
N GLU A 15 4.19 2.08 15.88
CA GLU A 15 3.43 1.73 17.08
C GLU A 15 2.87 0.32 16.90
N THR A 16 3.23 -0.57 17.82
CA THR A 16 2.78 -1.95 17.79
C THR A 16 2.03 -2.30 19.06
N THR A 17 0.92 -3.00 18.86
CA THR A 17 0.27 -3.84 19.88
C THR A 17 0.34 -5.29 19.39
N ASP A 18 -0.02 -6.27 20.23
CA ASP A 18 0.12 -7.70 19.90
C ASP A 18 -0.45 -8.11 18.54
N ASP A 19 -1.51 -7.43 18.10
CA ASP A 19 -2.21 -7.72 16.85
C ASP A 19 -2.32 -6.53 15.90
N THR A 20 -1.79 -5.35 16.22
CA THR A 20 -1.86 -4.17 15.32
C THR A 20 -0.49 -3.55 15.12
N ILE A 21 -0.15 -3.26 13.87
CA ILE A 21 1.06 -2.54 13.46
C ILE A 21 0.63 -1.26 12.77
N ILE A 22 1.17 -0.13 13.21
CA ILE A 22 1.07 1.16 12.53
C ILE A 22 2.48 1.51 12.08
N GLU A 23 2.66 1.81 10.80
CA GLU A 23 3.99 2.11 10.25
C GLU A 23 3.95 3.09 9.09
N SER A 24 5.12 3.69 8.82
CA SER A 24 5.38 4.54 7.67
C SER A 24 6.73 4.13 7.05
N PHE A 25 6.77 3.90 5.73
CA PHE A 25 7.98 3.44 5.05
C PHE A 25 8.06 3.93 3.59
N GLY A 26 9.25 3.81 3.00
CA GLY A 26 9.48 4.01 1.58
C GLY A 26 9.34 2.70 0.80
N MET A 27 8.73 2.75 -0.38
CA MET A 27 8.59 1.60 -1.27
C MET A 27 9.13 1.94 -2.65
N GLU A 28 10.02 1.09 -3.16
CA GLU A 28 10.48 1.10 -4.54
C GLU A 28 9.75 0.03 -5.34
N LEU A 29 9.18 0.41 -6.47
CA LEU A 29 8.61 -0.51 -7.44
C LEU A 29 9.43 -0.46 -8.72
N HIS A 30 9.98 -1.62 -9.12
CA HIS A 30 10.52 -1.79 -10.46
C HIS A 30 9.57 -2.62 -11.31
N ALA A 31 9.07 -2.02 -12.37
CA ALA A 31 8.18 -2.67 -13.32
C ALA A 31 8.54 -2.23 -14.75
N LYS A 32 8.74 -3.21 -15.64
CA LYS A 32 8.98 -2.99 -17.08
C LYS A 32 10.10 -1.97 -17.38
N GLY A 33 11.19 -2.00 -16.62
CA GLY A 33 12.31 -1.07 -16.79
C GLY A 33 12.07 0.34 -16.24
N THR A 34 10.93 0.57 -15.58
CA THR A 34 10.61 1.83 -14.90
C THR A 34 10.67 1.62 -13.38
N GLN A 35 11.24 2.60 -12.69
CA GLN A 35 11.32 2.68 -11.23
C GLN A 35 10.29 3.71 -10.74
N ALA A 36 9.65 3.43 -9.62
CA ALA A 36 8.78 4.38 -8.93
C ALA A 36 9.01 4.29 -7.42
N ASP A 37 9.13 5.45 -6.77
CA ASP A 37 9.22 5.58 -5.32
C ASP A 37 7.88 6.02 -4.75
N TYR A 38 7.52 5.46 -3.60
CA TYR A 38 6.31 5.81 -2.86
C TYR A 38 6.64 5.98 -1.38
N GLY A 39 5.98 6.94 -0.74
CA GLY A 39 5.78 6.97 0.70
C GLY A 39 4.50 6.21 1.04
N VAL A 40 4.56 5.29 1.99
CA VAL A 40 3.40 4.52 2.44
C VAL A 40 3.22 4.72 3.93
N LYS A 41 1.98 5.00 4.35
CA LYS A 41 1.55 4.96 5.76
C LYS A 41 0.47 3.90 5.89
N GLN A 42 0.59 2.96 6.80
CA GLN A 42 -0.40 1.90 6.94
C GLN A 42 -0.70 1.51 8.36
N ILE A 43 -1.90 0.96 8.52
CA ILE A 43 -2.36 0.27 9.72
C ILE A 43 -2.72 -1.14 9.30
N VAL A 44 -2.08 -2.12 9.94
CA VAL A 44 -2.28 -3.55 9.70
C VAL A 44 -2.79 -4.18 10.99
N ARG A 45 -3.81 -5.02 10.91
CA ARG A 45 -4.34 -5.75 12.06
C ARG A 45 -4.52 -7.22 11.77
N ARG A 46 -4.11 -8.07 12.72
CA ARG A 46 -4.25 -9.51 12.71
C ARG A 46 -5.48 -9.94 13.52
N TYR A 47 -6.20 -10.92 13.00
CA TYR A 47 -7.25 -11.65 13.70
C TYR A 47 -6.93 -13.14 13.61
N VAL A 48 -6.86 -13.81 14.77
CA VAL A 48 -6.66 -15.25 14.87
C VAL A 48 -8.01 -15.90 15.11
N GLU A 49 -8.44 -16.73 14.15
CA GLU A 49 -9.63 -17.55 14.27
C GLU A 49 -9.22 -19.03 14.36
N GLU A 50 -10.15 -19.90 14.78
CA GLU A 50 -9.90 -21.34 15.02
C GLU A 50 -9.13 -22.02 13.88
N ASN A 51 -9.48 -21.70 12.63
CA ASN A 51 -9.00 -22.40 11.43
C ASN A 51 -8.24 -21.52 10.44
N ARG A 52 -8.05 -20.23 10.74
CA ARG A 52 -7.42 -19.26 9.83
C ARG A 52 -6.88 -18.04 10.57
N VAL A 53 -5.91 -17.38 9.97
CA VAL A 53 -5.47 -16.04 10.35
C VAL A 53 -5.94 -15.08 9.26
N VAL A 54 -6.57 -13.99 9.67
CA VAL A 54 -6.99 -12.90 8.79
C VAL A 54 -6.16 -11.67 9.12
N ILE A 55 -5.47 -11.13 8.13
CA ILE A 55 -4.76 -9.86 8.23
C ILE A 55 -5.53 -8.85 7.40
N VAL A 56 -5.89 -7.71 7.98
CA VAL A 56 -6.52 -6.59 7.27
C VAL A 56 -5.61 -5.39 7.31
N TRP A 57 -5.66 -4.55 6.29
CA TRP A 57 -4.91 -3.31 6.26
C TRP A 57 -5.69 -2.17 5.62
N ARG A 58 -5.30 -0.96 6.02
CA ARG A 58 -5.57 0.28 5.31
C ARG A 58 -4.27 1.05 5.17
N SER A 59 -4.04 1.59 3.98
CA SER A 59 -2.82 2.31 3.66
C SER A 59 -3.12 3.59 2.90
N TYR A 60 -2.31 4.62 3.15
CA TYR A 60 -2.17 5.79 2.30
C TYR A 60 -0.86 5.67 1.53
N ILE A 61 -0.92 5.92 0.22
CA ILE A 61 0.21 5.79 -0.70
C ILE A 61 0.39 7.13 -1.40
N ASP A 62 1.58 7.70 -1.24
CA ASP A 62 2.00 8.98 -1.81
C ASP A 62 3.14 8.71 -2.81
N PRO A 63 2.92 8.81 -4.13
CA PRO A 63 3.96 8.67 -5.12
C PRO A 63 4.98 9.80 -4.99
N VAL A 64 6.23 9.43 -4.76
CA VAL A 64 7.35 10.37 -4.61
C VAL A 64 8.00 10.62 -5.97
N SER A 65 8.25 9.55 -6.74
CA SER A 65 8.91 9.64 -8.04
C SER A 65 8.40 8.57 -9.01
N PHE A 66 8.43 8.87 -10.31
CA PHE A 66 8.18 7.92 -11.39
C PHE A 66 9.18 8.16 -12.52
N ALA A 67 9.89 7.12 -12.94
CA ALA A 67 10.95 7.19 -13.94
C ALA A 67 12.00 8.28 -13.62
N GLY A 68 12.35 8.43 -12.34
CA GLY A 68 13.31 9.44 -11.86
C GLY A 68 12.77 10.87 -11.81
N LYS A 69 11.50 11.10 -12.14
CA LYS A 69 10.86 12.43 -12.06
C LYS A 69 9.96 12.53 -10.83
N PRO A 70 10.00 13.64 -10.08
CA PRO A 70 9.06 13.85 -8.98
C PRO A 70 7.60 13.83 -9.44
N VAL A 71 6.72 13.28 -8.59
CA VAL A 71 5.27 13.28 -8.80
C VAL A 71 4.62 14.05 -7.65
N TYR A 72 3.62 14.87 -7.96
CA TYR A 72 2.87 15.65 -6.98
C TYR A 72 1.37 15.54 -7.25
N GLY A 73 0.55 15.67 -6.21
CA GLY A 73 -0.91 15.74 -6.32
C GLY A 73 -1.62 14.42 -6.62
N ALA A 74 -0.88 13.31 -6.75
CA ALA A 74 -1.45 11.97 -6.81
C ALA A 74 -1.41 11.35 -5.41
N GLN A 75 -2.53 10.91 -4.88
CA GLN A 75 -2.57 10.17 -3.61
C GLN A 75 -3.54 9.01 -3.76
N PHE A 76 -3.19 7.87 -3.17
CA PHE A 76 -3.99 6.67 -3.21
C PHE A 76 -4.29 6.16 -1.80
N GLN A 77 -5.44 5.52 -1.67
CA GLN A 77 -5.83 4.75 -0.53
C GLN A 77 -5.89 3.28 -0.93
N GLU A 78 -5.31 2.43 -0.10
CA GLU A 78 -5.44 0.99 -0.20
C GLU A 78 -6.26 0.47 0.97
N LYS A 79 -7.12 -0.49 0.70
CA LYS A 79 -7.70 -1.36 1.72
C LYS A 79 -7.65 -2.79 1.22
N GLY A 80 -7.34 -3.71 2.10
CA GLY A 80 -7.25 -5.11 1.72
C GLY A 80 -7.27 -6.05 2.90
N TYR A 81 -7.32 -7.32 2.55
CA TYR A 81 -7.19 -8.41 3.50
C TYR A 81 -6.44 -9.60 2.88
N LEU A 82 -5.79 -10.36 3.75
CA LEU A 82 -5.08 -11.59 3.47
C LEU A 82 -5.61 -12.66 4.42
N VAL A 83 -6.11 -13.75 3.85
CA VAL A 83 -6.50 -14.93 4.62
C VAL A 83 -5.41 -15.98 4.47
N VAL A 84 -4.87 -16.41 5.61
CA VAL A 84 -3.93 -17.52 5.73
C VAL A 84 -4.67 -18.70 6.37
N ARG A 85 -4.78 -19.81 5.66
CA ARG A 85 -5.48 -21.02 6.16
C ARG A 85 -4.84 -22.29 5.67
N ARG A 86 -5.13 -23.41 6.34
CA ARG A 86 -4.72 -24.73 5.84
C ARG A 86 -5.46 -25.07 4.53
N PRO A 87 -4.77 -25.57 3.49
CA PRO A 87 -5.42 -26.10 2.31
C PRO A 87 -6.29 -27.32 2.68
N ARG A 88 -7.50 -27.42 2.13
CA ARG A 88 -8.39 -28.57 2.39
C ARG A 88 -8.03 -29.80 1.56
N ALA A 89 -7.44 -29.61 0.39
CA ALA A 89 -7.18 -30.65 -0.60
C ALA A 89 -5.67 -30.92 -0.84
N MET A 90 -4.78 -30.39 0.02
CA MET A 90 -3.33 -30.55 -0.12
C MET A 90 -2.68 -30.92 1.21
N SER A 91 -1.40 -31.29 1.16
CA SER A 91 -0.58 -31.59 2.35
C SER A 91 -0.62 -30.46 3.38
N THR A 92 -0.61 -30.82 4.67
CA THR A 92 -0.56 -29.91 5.82
C THR A 92 0.73 -29.10 5.96
N ARG A 93 1.74 -29.40 5.12
CA ARG A 93 3.01 -28.66 5.06
C ARG A 93 2.91 -27.31 4.33
N PHE A 94 1.74 -27.01 3.75
CA PHE A 94 1.51 -25.78 3.01
C PHE A 94 0.46 -24.91 3.70
N ALA A 95 0.54 -23.60 3.49
CA ALA A 95 -0.51 -22.65 3.81
C ALA A 95 -1.10 -22.08 2.52
N LEU A 96 -2.42 -21.91 2.49
CA LEU A 96 -3.10 -21.19 1.42
C LEU A 96 -3.21 -19.71 1.80
N LEU A 97 -2.68 -18.85 0.93
CA LEU A 97 -2.77 -17.40 1.04
C LEU A 97 -3.77 -16.88 0.01
N GLN A 98 -4.79 -16.15 0.47
CA GLN A 98 -5.76 -15.50 -0.41
C GLN A 98 -5.78 -14.01 -0.09
N THR A 99 -5.32 -13.20 -1.03
CA THR A 99 -5.31 -11.74 -0.91
C THR A 99 -6.41 -11.12 -1.75
N CYS A 100 -7.06 -10.09 -1.22
CA CYS A 100 -7.96 -9.22 -1.95
C CYS A 100 -7.74 -7.81 -1.47
N TYR A 101 -7.58 -6.88 -2.41
CA TYR A 101 -7.33 -5.48 -2.10
C TYR A 101 -7.90 -4.58 -3.17
N LEU A 102 -8.16 -3.33 -2.80
CA LEU A 102 -8.56 -2.25 -3.67
C LEU A 102 -7.65 -1.07 -3.42
N ILE A 103 -7.08 -0.54 -4.50
CA ILE A 103 -6.37 0.74 -4.51
C ILE A 103 -7.26 1.75 -5.25
N SER A 104 -7.54 2.88 -4.63
CA SER A 104 -8.35 3.97 -5.20
C SER A 104 -7.67 5.32 -4.96
N PRO A 105 -7.86 6.32 -5.85
CA PRO A 105 -7.43 7.69 -5.56
C PRO A 105 -8.03 8.22 -4.25
N ALA A 106 -7.26 8.99 -3.47
CA ALA A 106 -7.67 9.54 -2.17
C ALA A 106 -8.62 10.74 -2.29
N LEU A 107 -8.68 11.38 -3.46
CA LEU A 107 -9.60 12.46 -3.82
C LEU A 107 -10.36 12.07 -5.09
N PRO A 108 -11.60 12.55 -5.31
CA PRO A 108 -12.15 12.55 -6.66
C PRO A 108 -11.18 13.33 -7.55
N ILE A 109 -11.00 12.90 -8.80
CA ILE A 109 -10.33 13.70 -9.83
C ILE A 109 -11.14 15.00 -9.95
N ARG A 110 -10.83 16.02 -9.14
CA ARG A 110 -11.24 17.38 -9.47
C ARG A 110 -10.54 17.64 -10.78
N SER A 111 -11.32 17.83 -11.84
CA SER A 111 -10.78 18.23 -13.12
C SER A 111 -9.78 19.36 -12.87
N LEU A 112 -8.61 19.29 -13.49
CA LEU A 112 -7.65 20.40 -13.56
C LEU A 112 -8.20 21.53 -14.44
N SER A 113 -9.46 21.92 -14.20
CA SER A 113 -10.17 22.98 -14.87
C SER A 113 -10.72 23.90 -13.79
N ASP A 114 -9.83 24.69 -13.18
CA ASP A 114 -10.11 26.06 -12.73
C ASP A 114 -8.88 26.72 -12.05
N GLU A 115 -7.71 26.68 -12.72
CA GLU A 115 -6.65 27.69 -12.46
C GLU A 115 -6.04 28.19 -13.78
N ARG A 116 -6.90 28.52 -14.74
CA ARG A 116 -6.57 29.51 -15.78
C ARG A 116 -7.54 30.67 -15.70
N SER A 117 -7.26 31.60 -14.80
CA SER A 117 -7.52 33.03 -14.97
C SER A 117 -7.19 33.80 -13.69
N VAL A 118 -5.90 34.12 -13.49
CA VAL A 118 -5.51 35.51 -13.20
C VAL A 118 -4.12 35.72 -13.80
N THR A 119 -4.11 36.22 -15.04
CA THR A 119 -3.05 37.10 -15.54
C THR A 119 -3.76 38.37 -15.99
N ASP A 120 -3.21 39.50 -15.55
CA ASP A 120 -3.43 40.91 -15.95
C ASP A 120 -4.77 41.58 -15.57
N ASP A 121 -4.73 42.43 -14.52
CA ASP A 121 -4.48 43.88 -14.66
C ASP A 121 -3.84 44.45 -13.37
#